data_AF-A0A1T0CF57-F1
#
_entry.id   AF-A0A1T0CF57-F1
#
_cell.length_a   1.000
_cell.length_b   1.000
_cell.length_c   1.000
_cell.angle_alpha   90.00
_cell.angle_beta   90.00
_cell.angle_gamma   90.00
#
_symmetry.space_group_name_H-M   'P 1'
#
loop_
_entity.id
_entity.type
_entity.pdbx_description
1 polymer ?
#
loop_
_entity_poly.entity_id
_entity_poly.type
_entity_poly.pdbx_seq_one_letter_code
_entity_poly.pdbx_strand_id
1 'polypeptide(L)'
;MLVFGRVAEPIFGSVAFLCLFVLSAIGGNLLSSYVTWHQVLHERQAIGVMAGASSGIMGIGASLLILALFKIRINGVQLNPKSLGWIMAINLLYGFVVPGIDNAGHIGGALTGMVLALLVGLTWRTSLGLQRFGFALGVLVLSVGFVWGWWTLHQNILAVI
;
A
#
# COMPACT_ATOMS: atom_id res chain seq x y z
N MET A 1 0.84 -1.83 13.88
CA MET A 1 0.14 -0.52 13.72
C MET A 1 0.62 0.53 14.73
N LEU A 2 0.65 0.26 16.04
CA LEU A 2 1.02 1.25 17.07
C LEU A 2 2.39 1.94 16.87
N VAL A 3 3.43 1.18 16.53
CA VAL A 3 4.79 1.74 16.33
C VAL A 3 4.82 2.63 15.08
N PHE A 4 4.30 2.14 13.96
CA PHE A 4 4.24 2.90 12.71
C PHE A 4 3.31 4.12 12.81
N GLY A 5 2.17 4.00 13.48
CA GLY A 5 1.22 5.10 13.69
C GLY A 5 1.82 6.25 14.49
N ARG A 6 2.49 5.94 15.63
CA ARG A 6 3.15 6.97 16.46
C ARG A 6 4.24 7.75 15.72
N VAL A 7 4.88 7.13 14.73
CA VAL A 7 5.92 7.79 13.92
C VAL A 7 5.32 8.50 12.71
N ALA A 8 4.38 7.85 12.01
CA ALA A 8 3.79 8.36 10.77
C ALA A 8 2.81 9.51 11.02
N GLU A 9 2.01 9.46 12.07
CA GLU A 9 0.98 10.47 12.32
C GLU A 9 1.56 11.88 12.57
N PRO A 10 2.63 12.09 13.36
CA PRO A 10 3.27 13.40 13.48
C PRO A 10 3.98 13.89 12.19
N ILE A 11 4.35 12.95 11.32
CA ILE A 11 5.00 13.24 10.03
C ILE A 11 3.95 13.69 9.02
N PHE A 12 2.95 12.87 8.76
CA PHE A 12 1.96 13.11 7.70
C PHE A 12 0.76 13.94 8.17
N GLY A 13 0.46 13.95 9.46
CA GLY A 13 -0.82 14.42 10.03
C GLY A 13 -1.90 13.33 9.97
N SER A 14 -2.86 13.36 10.90
CA SER A 14 -3.86 12.29 11.09
C SER A 14 -4.69 11.98 9.84
N VAL A 15 -5.10 13.02 9.10
CA VAL A 15 -5.92 12.85 7.88
C VAL A 15 -5.10 12.17 6.78
N ALA A 16 -3.90 12.67 6.49
CA ALA A 16 -3.05 12.09 5.45
C ALA A 16 -2.57 10.68 5.83
N PHE A 17 -2.31 10.43 7.12
CA PHE A 17 -2.02 9.10 7.65
C PHE A 17 -3.17 8.13 7.40
N LEU A 18 -4.41 8.50 7.76
CA LEU A 18 -5.60 7.68 7.53
C LEU A 18 -5.80 7.40 6.04
N CYS A 19 -5.65 8.44 5.22
CA CYS A 19 -5.72 8.38 3.78
C CYS A 19 -4.67 7.43 3.17
N LEU A 20 -3.40 7.55 3.57
CA LEU A 20 -2.32 6.65 3.16
C LEU A 20 -2.63 5.20 3.55
N PHE A 21 -3.12 4.98 4.77
CA PHE A 21 -3.52 3.66 5.25
C PHE A 21 -4.63 3.05 4.40
N VAL A 22 -5.71 3.79 4.18
CA VAL A 22 -6.88 3.32 3.42
C VAL A 22 -6.51 3.04 1.96
N LEU A 23 -5.78 3.95 1.31
CA LEU A 23 -5.35 3.75 -0.07
C LEU A 23 -4.40 2.56 -0.22
N SER A 24 -3.48 2.39 0.73
CA SER A 24 -2.59 1.22 0.73
C SER A 24 -3.36 -0.07 0.98
N ALA A 25 -4.40 -0.04 1.82
CA ALA A 25 -5.27 -1.19 2.03
C ALA A 25 -6.04 -1.56 0.75
N ILE A 26 -6.56 -0.57 0.02
CA ILE A 26 -7.25 -0.76 -1.27
C ILE A 26 -6.27 -1.34 -2.30
N GLY A 27 -5.09 -0.74 -2.46
CA GLY A 27 -4.09 -1.20 -3.42
C GLY A 27 -3.56 -2.61 -3.11
N GLY A 28 -3.40 -2.95 -1.83
CA GLY A 28 -3.10 -4.31 -1.40
C GLY A 28 -4.19 -5.30 -1.76
N ASN A 29 -5.44 -5.01 -1.39
CA ASN A 29 -6.57 -5.88 -1.71
C ASN A 29 -6.77 -6.05 -3.22
N LEU A 30 -6.46 -5.03 -4.02
CA LEU A 30 -6.53 -5.11 -5.47
C LEU A 30 -5.51 -6.11 -6.03
N LEU A 31 -4.25 -6.03 -5.59
CA LEU A 31 -3.21 -6.97 -6.04
C LEU A 31 -3.50 -8.40 -5.54
N SER A 32 -3.93 -8.54 -4.29
CA SER A 32 -4.34 -9.81 -3.71
C SER A 32 -5.48 -10.46 -4.50
N SER A 33 -6.52 -9.68 -4.82
CA SER A 33 -7.64 -10.14 -5.64
C SER A 33 -7.16 -10.59 -7.01
N TYR A 34 -6.33 -9.78 -7.69
CA TYR A 34 -5.79 -10.13 -9.01
C TYR A 34 -5.02 -11.46 -8.99
N VAL A 35 -4.12 -11.66 -8.02
CA VAL A 35 -3.35 -12.91 -7.88
C VAL A 35 -4.26 -14.09 -7.56
N THR A 36 -5.21 -13.93 -6.65
CA THR A 36 -6.16 -14.97 -6.26
C THR A 36 -6.98 -15.44 -7.47
N TRP A 37 -7.52 -14.50 -8.24
CA TRP A 37 -8.29 -14.83 -9.43
C TRP A 37 -7.45 -15.47 -10.53
N HIS A 38 -6.21 -15.02 -10.73
CA HIS A 38 -5.29 -15.66 -11.65
C HIS A 38 -5.04 -17.13 -11.26
N GLN A 39 -4.82 -17.41 -9.97
CA GLN A 39 -4.65 -18.78 -9.47
C GLN A 39 -5.91 -19.63 -9.61
N VAL A 40 -7.10 -19.07 -9.37
CA VAL A 40 -8.38 -19.77 -9.55
C VAL A 40 -8.60 -20.13 -11.02
N LEU A 41 -8.38 -19.17 -11.94
CA LEU A 41 -8.62 -19.35 -13.37
C LEU A 41 -7.59 -20.26 -14.06
N HIS A 42 -6.32 -20.19 -13.67
CA HIS A 42 -5.25 -20.92 -14.35
C HIS A 42 -4.77 -22.19 -13.61
N GLU A 43 -4.87 -22.23 -12.28
CA GLU A 43 -4.26 -23.28 -11.45
C GLU A 43 -5.28 -24.10 -10.66
N ARG A 44 -6.58 -23.77 -10.76
CA ARG A 44 -7.71 -24.41 -10.03
C ARG A 44 -7.47 -24.55 -8.52
N GLN A 45 -6.79 -23.57 -7.92
CA GLN A 45 -6.57 -23.54 -6.47
C GLN A 45 -7.78 -22.98 -5.71
N ALA A 46 -7.94 -23.40 -4.45
CA ALA A 46 -9.06 -22.96 -3.61
C ALA A 46 -8.99 -21.46 -3.29
N ILE A 47 -10.16 -20.82 -3.19
CA ILE A 47 -10.30 -19.39 -2.90
C ILE A 47 -9.88 -19.13 -1.45
N GLY A 48 -8.74 -18.45 -1.26
CA GLY A 48 -8.36 -17.88 0.04
C GLY A 48 -9.04 -16.53 0.24
N VAL A 49 -9.86 -16.38 1.30
CA VAL A 49 -10.37 -15.06 1.69
C VAL A 49 -9.25 -14.32 2.40
N MET A 50 -8.69 -13.32 1.73
CA MET A 50 -7.59 -12.51 2.24
C MET A 50 -8.02 -11.05 2.27
N ALA A 51 -8.54 -10.63 3.42
CA ALA A 51 -8.90 -9.25 3.71
C ALA A 51 -8.16 -8.83 4.98
N GLY A 52 -7.20 -7.92 4.85
CA GLY A 52 -6.33 -7.57 5.96
C GLY A 52 -5.99 -6.10 6.03
N ALA A 53 -6.23 -5.48 7.19
CA ALA A 53 -5.68 -4.17 7.55
C ALA A 53 -4.13 -4.11 7.48
N SER A 54 -3.48 -5.28 7.43
CA SER A 54 -2.03 -5.43 7.35
C SER A 54 -1.42 -4.86 6.06
N SER A 55 -2.13 -4.85 4.94
CA SER A 55 -1.71 -4.18 3.69
C SER A 55 -1.56 -2.67 3.88
N GLY A 56 -2.50 -2.05 4.61
CA GLY A 56 -2.42 -0.65 5.02
C GLY A 56 -1.21 -0.35 5.90
N ILE A 57 -0.90 -1.25 6.85
CA ILE A 57 0.30 -1.13 7.71
C ILE A 57 1.57 -1.23 6.87
N MET A 58 1.61 -2.16 5.92
CA MET A 58 2.75 -2.32 5.02
C MET A 58 2.97 -1.09 4.15
N GLY A 59 1.88 -0.46 3.67
CA GLY A 59 1.96 0.80 2.95
C GLY A 59 2.48 1.96 3.79
N ILE A 60 2.08 2.10 5.07
CA ILE A 60 2.65 3.11 5.97
C ILE A 60 4.15 2.86 6.16
N GLY A 61 4.54 1.61 6.44
CA GLY A 61 5.95 1.25 6.64
C GLY A 61 6.80 1.55 5.41
N ALA A 62 6.31 1.20 4.22
CA ALA A 62 6.96 1.50 2.95
C ALA A 62 7.03 3.00 2.67
N SER A 63 6.00 3.76 3.03
CA SER A 63 5.98 5.21 2.91
C SER A 63 7.08 5.86 3.74
N LEU A 64 7.20 5.45 5.01
CA LEU A 64 8.26 5.90 5.91
C LEU A 64 9.65 5.49 5.39
N LEU A 65 9.79 4.29 4.83
CA LEU A 65 11.03 3.83 4.24
C LEU A 65 11.47 4.72 3.06
N ILE A 66 10.53 5.09 2.18
CA ILE A 66 10.80 6.02 1.07
C ILE A 66 11.28 7.37 1.60
N LEU A 67 10.57 7.97 2.57
CA LEU A 67 11.01 9.23 3.15
C LEU A 67 12.42 9.13 3.75
N ALA A 68 12.72 8.01 4.42
CA ALA A 68 14.04 7.74 4.98
C ALA A 68 15.14 7.60 3.92
N LEU A 69 14.89 6.85 2.84
CA LEU A 69 15.84 6.59 1.75
C LEU A 69 16.18 7.87 0.98
N PHE A 70 15.17 8.69 0.68
CA PHE A 70 15.34 9.96 -0.02
C PHE A 70 15.73 11.12 0.91
N LYS A 71 15.93 10.84 2.20
CA LYS A 71 16.26 11.85 3.24
C LYS A 71 15.27 13.02 3.26
N ILE A 72 14.00 12.74 2.94
CA ILE A 72 12.94 13.74 2.92
C ILE A 72 12.56 14.03 4.37
N ARG A 73 12.93 15.23 4.84
CA ARG A 73 12.62 15.68 6.19
C ARG A 73 11.28 16.40 6.19
N ILE A 74 10.30 15.72 6.76
CA ILE A 74 8.99 16.26 7.06
C ILE A 74 8.98 16.60 8.56
N ASN A 75 8.64 17.84 8.92
CA ASN A 75 8.58 18.32 10.31
C ASN A 75 9.86 18.10 11.13
N GLY A 76 11.03 18.08 10.48
CA GLY A 76 12.33 17.88 11.14
C GLY A 76 12.62 16.46 11.63
N VAL A 77 11.72 15.50 11.39
CA VAL A 77 11.92 14.10 11.81
C VAL A 77 12.94 13.42 10.89
N GLN A 78 13.94 12.77 11.49
CA GLN A 78 14.92 11.96 10.77
C GLN A 78 14.65 10.47 11.00
N LEU A 79 14.31 9.77 9.93
CA LEU A 79 14.05 8.34 9.94
C LEU A 79 15.34 7.54 9.68
N ASN A 80 15.45 6.36 10.27
CA ASN A 80 16.57 5.46 10.04
C ASN A 80 16.19 4.43 8.94
N PRO A 81 16.75 4.55 7.71
CA PRO A 81 16.39 3.67 6.60
C PRO A 81 16.82 2.22 6.85
N LYS A 82 17.91 1.97 7.60
CA LYS A 82 18.33 0.60 7.91
C LYS A 82 17.32 -0.10 8.81
N SER A 83 16.88 0.58 9.88
CA SER A 83 15.89 0.01 10.80
C SER A 83 14.54 -0.24 10.11
N LEU A 84 14.05 0.75 9.36
CA LEU A 84 12.82 0.60 8.58
C LEU A 84 12.93 -0.50 7.54
N GLY A 85 14.07 -0.57 6.83
CA GLY A 85 14.34 -1.63 5.86
C GLY A 85 14.27 -3.03 6.48
N TRP A 86 14.86 -3.22 7.65
CA TRP A 86 14.78 -4.49 8.37
C TRP A 86 13.36 -4.84 8.81
N ILE A 87 12.62 -3.89 9.37
CA ILE A 87 11.23 -4.13 9.80
C ILE A 87 10.36 -4.51 8.59
N MET A 88 10.54 -3.83 7.46
CA MET A 88 9.81 -4.12 6.22
C MET A 88 10.17 -5.50 5.67
N ALA A 89 11.47 -5.82 5.61
CA ALA A 89 11.93 -7.13 5.13
C ALA A 89 11.39 -8.27 5.99
N ILE A 90 11.44 -8.13 7.32
CA ILE A 90 10.92 -9.13 8.24
C ILE A 90 9.41 -9.31 8.06
N ASN A 91 8.63 -8.22 8.04
CA ASN A 91 7.18 -8.33 7.89
C ASN A 91 6.77 -8.95 6.55
N LEU A 92 7.54 -8.72 5.48
CA LEU A 92 7.27 -9.31 4.17
C LEU A 92 7.69 -10.78 4.12
N LEU A 93 8.88 -11.12 4.63
CA LEU A 93 9.39 -12.49 4.65
C LEU A 93 8.56 -13.40 5.57
N TYR A 94 8.08 -12.87 6.69
CA TYR A 94 7.26 -13.63 7.63
C TYR A 94 5.98 -14.19 6.98
N GLY A 95 5.40 -13.45 6.03
CA GLY A 95 4.23 -13.91 5.30
C GLY A 95 4.50 -15.08 4.35
N PHE A 96 5.74 -15.31 3.93
CA PHE A 96 6.11 -16.51 3.16
C PHE A 96 6.32 -17.74 4.05
N VAL A 97 6.55 -17.54 5.35
CA VAL A 97 6.81 -18.62 6.31
C VAL A 97 5.52 -19.08 6.99
N VAL A 98 4.56 -18.18 7.20
CA VAL A 98 3.31 -18.48 7.91
C VAL A 98 2.15 -18.71 6.92
N PRO A 99 1.56 -19.91 6.89
CA PRO A 99 0.39 -20.20 6.05
C PRO A 99 -0.80 -19.29 6.37
N GLY A 100 -1.54 -18.88 5.34
CA GLY A 100 -2.71 -18.01 5.48
C GLY A 100 -2.41 -16.51 5.53
N ILE A 101 -1.15 -16.08 5.43
CA ILE A 101 -0.79 -14.67 5.26
C ILE A 101 -0.83 -14.28 3.78
N ASP A 102 -1.49 -13.15 3.52
CA ASP A 102 -1.62 -12.59 2.18
C ASP A 102 -0.39 -11.79 1.75
N ASN A 103 0.57 -12.47 1.13
CA ASN A 103 1.78 -11.84 0.61
C ASN A 103 1.48 -10.88 -0.54
N ALA A 104 0.53 -11.21 -1.43
CA ALA A 104 0.15 -10.34 -2.53
C ALA A 104 -0.44 -9.03 -2.01
N GLY A 105 -1.29 -9.11 -0.98
CA GLY A 105 -1.83 -7.95 -0.28
C GLY A 105 -0.76 -7.09 0.40
N HIS A 106 0.24 -7.70 1.04
CA HIS A 106 1.36 -6.97 1.65
C HIS A 106 2.22 -6.27 0.61
N ILE A 107 2.56 -6.95 -0.48
CA ILE A 107 3.32 -6.38 -1.60
C ILE A 107 2.55 -5.22 -2.24
N GLY A 108 1.26 -5.41 -2.53
CA GLY A 108 0.43 -4.38 -3.15
C GLY A 108 0.26 -3.15 -2.26
N GLY A 109 0.08 -3.36 -0.96
CA GLY A 109 0.03 -2.28 0.02
C GLY A 109 1.36 -1.52 0.12
N ALA A 110 2.49 -2.24 0.16
CA ALA A 110 3.82 -1.65 0.16
C ALA A 110 4.06 -0.77 -1.07
N LEU A 111 3.81 -1.30 -2.27
CA LEU A 111 3.98 -0.57 -3.53
C LEU A 111 3.12 0.70 -3.57
N THR A 112 1.86 0.58 -3.16
CA THR A 112 0.94 1.72 -3.10
C THR A 112 1.46 2.80 -2.15
N GLY A 113 1.90 2.41 -0.95
CA GLY A 113 2.52 3.32 0.00
C GLY A 113 3.78 4.00 -0.53
N MET A 114 4.66 3.27 -1.23
CA MET A 114 5.86 3.86 -1.84
C MET A 114 5.51 4.94 -2.86
N VAL A 115 4.57 4.67 -3.75
CA VAL A 115 4.13 5.63 -4.77
C VAL A 115 3.53 6.87 -4.12
N LEU A 116 2.63 6.70 -3.14
CA LEU A 116 2.01 7.83 -2.45
C LEU A 116 3.04 8.66 -1.68
N ALA A 117 4.01 8.04 -1.03
CA ALA A 117 5.08 8.74 -0.33
C ALA A 117 6.02 9.50 -1.26
N LEU A 118 6.31 8.97 -2.46
CA LEU A 118 7.06 9.69 -3.48
C LEU A 118 6.30 10.92 -3.95
N LEU A 119 4.99 10.80 -4.22
CA LEU A 119 4.15 11.94 -4.61
C LEU A 119 4.11 13.03 -3.53
N VAL A 120 3.93 12.63 -2.26
CA VAL A 120 3.96 13.56 -1.11
C VAL A 120 5.35 14.17 -0.95
N GLY A 121 6.41 13.37 -1.06
CA GLY A 121 7.78 13.82 -0.92
C GLY A 121 8.20 14.83 -1.99
N LEU A 122 7.80 14.61 -3.24
CA LEU A 122 8.03 15.53 -4.36
C LEU A 122 7.26 16.85 -4.21
N THR A 123 6.06 16.80 -3.63
CA THR A 123 5.20 17.98 -3.44
C THR A 123 5.37 18.64 -2.08
N TRP A 124 6.19 18.10 -1.18
CA TRP A 124 6.34 18.57 0.20
C TRP A 124 6.74 20.05 0.32
N ARG A 125 7.54 20.56 -0.62
CA ARG A 125 7.97 21.97 -0.66
C ARG A 125 7.08 22.90 -1.49
N THR A 126 6.00 22.36 -2.05
CA THR A 126 5.10 23.08 -2.94
C THR A 126 3.86 23.53 -2.18
N SER A 127 3.02 24.35 -2.83
CA SER A 127 1.80 24.87 -2.19
C SER A 127 0.89 23.74 -1.69
N LEU A 128 0.16 23.99 -0.61
CA LEU A 128 -0.80 23.05 -0.04
C LEU A 128 -1.81 22.54 -1.08
N GLY A 129 -2.12 23.35 -2.09
CA GLY A 129 -2.96 22.96 -3.23
C GLY A 129 -2.35 21.86 -4.09
N LEU A 130 -1.05 21.93 -4.38
CA LEU A 130 -0.37 20.92 -5.21
C LEU A 130 -0.19 19.59 -4.46
N GLN A 131 0.03 19.63 -3.14
CA GLN A 131 0.03 18.45 -2.28
C GLN A 131 -1.34 17.74 -2.30
N ARG A 132 -2.42 18.51 -2.12
CA ARG A 132 -3.80 18.00 -2.18
C ARG A 132 -4.13 17.45 -3.56
N PHE A 133 -3.67 18.11 -4.62
CA PHE A 133 -3.87 17.66 -6.00
C PHE A 133 -3.16 16.35 -6.28
N GLY A 134 -1.87 16.22 -5.93
CA GLY A 134 -1.11 14.98 -6.11
C GLY A 134 -1.72 13.81 -5.34
N PHE A 135 -2.20 14.07 -4.12
CA PHE A 135 -2.92 13.08 -3.33
C PHE A 135 -4.25 12.66 -3.98
N ALA A 136 -5.06 13.64 -4.40
CA ALA A 136 -6.34 13.37 -5.09
C ALA A 136 -6.15 12.60 -6.40
N LEU A 137 -5.08 12.89 -7.15
CA LEU A 137 -4.72 12.15 -8.35
C LEU A 137 -4.34 10.70 -8.03
N GLY A 138 -3.57 10.48 -6.96
CA GLY A 138 -3.23 9.14 -6.48
C GLY A 138 -4.48 8.33 -6.10
N VAL A 139 -5.43 8.94 -5.38
CA VAL A 139 -6.74 8.34 -5.08
C VAL A 139 -7.45 7.96 -6.37
N LEU A 140 -7.56 8.89 -7.33
CA LEU A 140 -8.25 8.68 -8.59
C LEU A 140 -7.66 7.50 -9.37
N VAL A 141 -6.33 7.44 -9.50
CA VAL A 141 -5.63 6.35 -10.21
C VAL A 141 -5.90 4.99 -9.55
N LEU A 142 -5.84 4.92 -8.22
CA LEU A 142 -6.11 3.68 -7.49
C LEU A 142 -7.58 3.24 -7.61
N SER A 143 -8.52 4.19 -7.55
CA SER A 143 -9.94 3.92 -7.74
C SER A 143 -10.25 3.44 -9.16
N VAL A 144 -9.69 4.10 -10.18
CA VAL A 144 -9.84 3.69 -11.58
C VAL A 144 -9.22 2.32 -11.82
N GLY A 145 -8.01 2.08 -11.30
CA GLY A 145 -7.35 0.78 -11.38
C GLY A 145 -8.15 -0.33 -10.70
N PHE A 146 -8.76 -0.03 -9.54
CA PHE A 146 -9.64 -0.97 -8.85
C PHE A 146 -10.88 -1.31 -9.67
N VAL A 147 -11.58 -0.29 -10.19
CA VAL A 147 -12.78 -0.49 -11.01
C VAL A 147 -12.46 -1.24 -12.30
N TRP A 148 -11.36 -0.89 -12.97
CA TRP A 148 -10.93 -1.56 -14.19
C TRP A 148 -10.51 -3.01 -13.93
N GLY A 149 -9.76 -3.26 -12.86
CA GLY A 149 -9.38 -4.60 -12.43
C GLY A 149 -10.61 -5.45 -12.11
N TRP A 150 -11.54 -4.90 -11.32
CA TRP A 150 -12.81 -5.54 -11.00
C TRP A 150 -13.63 -5.86 -12.26
N TRP A 151 -13.79 -4.89 -13.16
CA TRP A 151 -14.52 -5.07 -14.40
C TRP A 151 -13.92 -6.17 -15.26
N THR A 152 -12.61 -6.13 -15.49
CA THR A 152 -11.89 -7.12 -16.29
C THR A 152 -12.01 -8.52 -15.69
N LEU A 153 -11.86 -8.63 -14.37
CA LEU A 153 -12.05 -9.88 -13.65
C LEU A 153 -13.48 -10.41 -13.77
N HIS A 154 -14.49 -9.54 -13.63
CA HIS A 154 -15.89 -9.92 -13.74
C HIS A 154 -16.23 -10.48 -15.13
N GLN A 155 -15.74 -9.83 -16.20
CA GLN A 155 -15.93 -10.31 -17.57
C GLN A 155 -15.28 -11.68 -17.80
N ASN A 156 -14.05 -11.89 -17.30
CA ASN A 156 -13.35 -13.17 -17.44
C ASN A 156 -14.06 -14.31 -16.69
N ILE A 157 -14.64 -14.03 -15.52
CA ILE A 157 -15.41 -15.03 -14.78
C ILE A 157 -16.68 -15.42 -15.55
N LEU A 158 -17.43 -14.43 -16.05
CA LEU A 158 -18.64 -14.67 -16.84
C LEU A 158 -18.39 -15.45 -18.13
N ALA A 159 -17.17 -15.39 -18.68
CA ALA A 159 -16.81 -16.14 -19.88
C ALA A 159 -16.48 -17.62 -19.63
N VAL A 160 -16.26 -18.02 -18.37
CA VAL A 160 -15.84 -19.38 -17.98
C VAL A 160 -16.97 -20.18 -17.31
N ILE A 161 -18.06 -19.52 -16.92
CA ILE A 161 -19.29 -20.13 -16.37
C ILE A 161 -20.32 -20.26 -17.49
#